data_AF-A0A2V7S574-F1
#
_entry.id   AF-A0A2V7S574-F1
#
_cell.length_a   1.000
_cell.length_b   1.000
_cell.length_c   1.000
_cell.angle_alpha   90.00
_cell.angle_beta   90.00
_cell.angle_gamma   90.00
#
_symmetry.space_group_name_H-M   'P 1'
#
loop_
_entity.id
_entity.type
_entity.pdbx_description
1 polymer ?
#
loop_
_entity_poly.entity_id
_entity_poly.type
_entity_poly.pdbx_seq_one_letter_code
_entity_poly.pdbx_strand_id
1 'polypeptide(L)'
;MRRILVCLALSVALLPSPVAAQADHLQCFKIKDTTAKTTYTADLTPSDPNFPAATGCTVRVPPRLLCVDVVKSNVVPPPVGAPAGAPTHKFLCYKVKCLKTQPTGSVQDQFGTHNITVKSTSLLCAPVPVPTTTTTTTTSTTQLGSCQANNQCPGAPNAIGLCQGGMCTISCNSGFANCNANNADGCEVSTQNNASNCGGCGLMCPTPPNSTPTCSMAMCGIACTSPFLNCDGMNGNGCEVNPTSDASNCGSCGTVCPTPPNSTPTCSMAMCGIACTSPFLNCDVNNVNGCEVNPTNDNMNCGSCGVVCGGGTPNCVSGTCQ
;
A
#
# COMPACT_ATOMS: atom_id res chain seq x y z
N MET A 1 17.81 -42.28 53.78
CA MET A 1 16.73 -41.71 52.95
C MET A 1 17.15 -40.30 52.52
N ARG A 2 17.72 -40.14 51.31
CA ARG A 2 18.10 -38.82 50.75
C ARG A 2 17.11 -38.51 49.63
N ARG A 3 16.26 -37.50 49.83
CA ARG A 3 15.29 -37.02 48.82
C ARG A 3 16.02 -36.07 47.86
N ILE A 4 16.06 -36.44 46.58
CA ILE A 4 16.58 -35.58 45.50
C ILE A 4 15.43 -34.66 45.07
N LEU A 5 15.65 -33.36 45.20
CA LEU A 5 14.75 -32.30 44.74
C LEU A 5 15.11 -31.98 43.28
N VAL A 6 14.22 -32.25 42.33
CA VAL A 6 14.40 -31.90 40.92
C VAL A 6 13.71 -30.55 40.67
N CYS A 7 14.50 -29.49 40.46
CA CYS A 7 14.00 -28.20 40.00
C CYS A 7 13.71 -28.26 38.49
N LEU A 8 12.43 -28.14 38.11
CA LEU A 8 12.03 -27.90 36.73
C LEU A 8 12.25 -26.40 36.41
N ALA A 9 13.21 -26.09 35.54
CA ALA A 9 13.38 -24.75 35.00
C ALA A 9 12.41 -24.57 33.83
N LEU A 10 11.42 -23.69 34.01
CA LEU A 10 10.44 -23.30 32.99
C LEU A 10 11.08 -22.23 32.08
N SER A 11 11.48 -22.61 30.87
CA SER A 11 12.01 -21.70 29.86
C SER A 11 10.88 -20.89 29.21
N VAL A 12 10.77 -19.61 29.57
CA VAL A 12 9.90 -18.64 28.91
C VAL A 12 10.51 -18.28 27.56
N ALA A 13 9.87 -18.73 26.48
CA ALA A 13 10.21 -18.31 25.12
C ALA A 13 9.75 -16.86 24.90
N LEU A 14 10.70 -15.94 24.71
CA LEU A 14 10.42 -14.59 24.23
C LEU A 14 9.96 -14.66 22.78
N LEU A 15 8.71 -14.27 22.51
CA LEU A 15 8.22 -14.01 21.16
C LEU A 15 8.87 -12.71 20.64
N PRO A 16 9.36 -12.67 19.39
CA PRO A 16 9.84 -11.44 18.79
C PRO A 16 8.68 -10.46 18.61
N SER A 17 8.87 -9.22 19.08
CA SER A 17 7.96 -8.09 18.87
C SER A 17 7.77 -7.84 17.37
N PRO A 18 6.58 -7.39 16.91
CA PRO A 18 6.41 -6.95 15.54
C PRO A 18 7.35 -5.77 15.27
N VAL A 19 8.21 -5.92 14.26
CA VAL A 19 9.07 -4.87 13.73
C VAL A 19 8.16 -3.74 13.26
N ALA A 20 8.27 -2.56 13.86
CA ALA A 20 7.56 -1.37 13.41
C ALA A 20 7.87 -1.11 11.93
N ALA A 21 6.84 -0.78 11.14
CA ALA A 21 6.96 -0.54 9.71
C ALA A 21 8.09 0.46 9.42
N GLN A 22 9.03 0.03 8.57
CA GLN A 22 10.21 0.82 8.18
C GLN A 22 9.77 2.02 7.33
N ALA A 23 10.24 3.21 7.66
CA ALA A 23 9.89 4.45 6.98
C ALA A 23 10.26 4.43 5.48
N ASP A 24 9.37 4.97 4.65
CA ASP A 24 9.55 5.13 3.22
C ASP A 24 10.72 6.07 2.88
N HIS A 25 11.32 5.93 1.69
CA HIS A 25 12.37 6.84 1.25
C HIS A 25 11.79 8.22 0.98
N LEU A 26 12.55 9.26 1.31
CA LEU A 26 12.19 10.62 0.95
C LEU A 26 13.12 11.15 -0.15
N GLN A 27 12.54 11.66 -1.24
CA GLN A 27 13.23 12.47 -2.22
C GLN A 27 13.08 13.95 -1.84
N CYS A 28 14.21 14.62 -1.56
CA CYS A 28 14.23 16.03 -1.17
C CYS A 28 14.71 16.93 -2.31
N PHE A 29 13.90 17.94 -2.66
CA PHE A 29 14.17 18.94 -3.69
C PHE A 29 14.51 20.28 -3.06
N LYS A 30 15.50 21.00 -3.64
CA LYS A 30 15.69 22.43 -3.33
C LYS A 30 14.54 23.21 -3.95
N ILE A 31 13.89 24.05 -3.16
CA ILE A 31 12.75 24.84 -3.59
C ILE A 31 13.01 26.34 -3.48
N LYS A 32 12.33 27.12 -4.31
CA LYS A 32 12.21 28.58 -4.19
C LYS A 32 10.79 28.89 -3.80
N ASP A 33 10.62 29.48 -2.63
CA ASP A 33 9.32 29.88 -2.09
C ASP A 33 9.30 31.40 -1.94
N THR A 34 8.19 32.01 -2.34
CA THR A 34 7.98 33.46 -2.44
C THR A 34 7.45 34.08 -1.16
N THR A 35 7.20 33.28 -0.12
CA THR A 35 6.73 33.73 1.19
C THR A 35 7.72 34.71 1.82
N ALA A 36 7.19 35.72 2.51
CA ALA A 36 7.99 36.72 3.19
C ALA A 36 8.96 36.08 4.20
N LYS A 37 10.16 36.65 4.30
CA LYS A 37 11.17 36.16 5.23
C LYS A 37 10.78 36.50 6.65
N THR A 38 10.67 35.48 7.49
CA THR A 38 10.34 35.64 8.91
C THR A 38 11.12 34.61 9.72
N THR A 39 11.36 34.92 10.99
CA THR A 39 12.03 34.04 11.94
C THR A 39 11.14 33.74 13.13
N TYR A 40 11.09 32.46 13.51
CA TYR A 40 10.35 31.98 14.67
C TYR A 40 11.31 31.35 15.68
N THR A 41 10.93 31.38 16.95
CA THR A 41 11.62 30.67 18.02
C THR A 41 10.82 29.43 18.37
N ALA A 42 11.48 28.27 18.46
CA ALA A 42 10.85 27.01 18.82
C ALA A 42 11.76 26.19 19.75
N ASP A 43 11.15 25.45 20.66
CA ASP A 43 11.82 24.41 21.43
C ASP A 43 11.58 23.06 20.75
N LEU A 44 12.64 22.28 20.55
CA LEU A 44 12.59 21.01 19.84
C LEU A 44 12.88 19.88 20.83
N THR A 45 11.90 19.01 21.05
CA THR A 45 12.03 17.84 21.93
C THR A 45 11.94 16.57 21.08
N PRO A 46 13.07 15.92 20.74
CA PRO A 46 13.06 14.65 20.03
C PRO A 46 12.32 13.57 20.83
N SER A 47 11.62 12.68 20.13
CA SER A 47 10.99 11.49 20.74
C SER A 47 12.01 10.41 21.10
N ASP A 48 13.17 10.41 20.44
CA ASP A 48 14.28 9.50 20.75
C ASP A 48 15.10 10.06 21.93
N PRO A 49 15.19 9.32 23.05
CA PRO A 49 15.88 9.79 24.25
C PRO A 49 17.40 9.98 24.07
N ASN A 50 18.00 9.44 23.00
CA ASN A 50 19.42 9.64 22.69
C ASN A 50 19.72 11.06 22.18
N PHE A 51 18.70 11.85 21.83
CA PHE A 51 18.85 13.21 21.33
C PHE A 51 18.24 14.19 22.34
N PRO A 52 19.04 15.08 22.97
CA PRO A 52 18.54 16.01 23.97
C PRO A 52 17.65 17.08 23.34
N ALA A 53 16.68 17.56 24.12
CA ALA A 53 15.86 18.71 23.75
C ALA A 53 16.73 19.96 23.51
N ALA A 54 16.38 20.74 22.50
CA ALA A 54 17.04 21.98 22.15
C ALA A 54 16.07 23.15 22.34
N THR A 55 16.37 24.05 23.26
CA THR A 55 15.54 25.23 23.53
C THR A 55 16.01 26.45 22.77
N GLY A 56 15.09 27.34 22.42
CA GLY A 56 15.37 28.63 21.77
C GLY A 56 15.86 28.53 20.32
N CYS A 57 15.50 27.49 19.59
CA CYS A 57 15.93 27.33 18.20
C CYS A 57 15.29 28.38 17.28
N THR A 58 16.10 29.02 16.44
CA THR A 58 15.61 29.96 15.42
C THR A 58 15.25 29.24 14.12
N VAL A 59 13.97 29.19 13.77
CA VAL A 59 13.44 28.65 12.51
C VAL A 59 13.29 29.76 11.48
N ARG A 60 13.83 29.57 10.27
CA ARG A 60 13.80 30.58 9.19
C ARG A 60 12.83 30.19 8.08
N VAL A 61 11.85 31.05 7.82
CA VAL A 61 10.91 30.98 6.70
C VAL A 61 11.45 31.87 5.56
N PRO A 62 11.32 31.47 4.29
CA PRO A 62 10.63 30.27 3.75
C PRO A 62 11.42 28.95 3.90
N PRO A 63 10.76 27.79 3.71
CA PRO A 63 11.42 26.49 3.63
C PRO A 63 12.42 26.44 2.47
N ARG A 64 13.41 25.56 2.59
CA ARG A 64 14.46 25.39 1.59
C ARG A 64 14.40 24.07 0.86
N LEU A 65 13.80 23.06 1.47
CA LEU A 65 13.60 21.76 0.85
C LEU A 65 12.13 21.36 0.90
N LEU A 66 11.67 20.68 -0.14
CA LEU A 66 10.47 19.87 -0.15
C LEU A 66 10.90 18.41 -0.20
N CYS A 67 10.52 17.60 0.78
CA CYS A 67 10.78 16.17 0.80
C CYS A 67 9.45 15.43 0.59
N VAL A 68 9.42 14.50 -0.35
CA VAL A 68 8.24 13.68 -0.67
C VAL A 68 8.62 12.21 -0.61
N ASP A 69 7.66 11.36 -0.26
CA ASP A 69 7.77 9.90 -0.33
C ASP A 69 8.12 9.44 -1.75
N VAL A 70 8.97 8.42 -1.85
CA VAL A 70 9.42 7.87 -3.13
C VAL A 70 9.66 6.37 -3.05
N VAL A 71 9.10 5.64 -4.02
CA VAL A 71 9.40 4.23 -4.23
C VAL A 71 10.67 4.09 -5.06
N LYS A 72 11.68 3.36 -4.56
CA LYS A 72 12.90 3.03 -5.30
C LYS A 72 12.71 1.80 -6.18
N SER A 73 12.92 1.93 -7.49
CA SER A 73 13.01 0.81 -8.44
C SER A 73 14.44 0.57 -8.91
N ASN A 74 14.81 -0.66 -9.28
CA ASN A 74 16.10 -1.02 -9.90
C ASN A 74 17.35 -0.79 -9.01
N VAL A 75 17.31 -1.19 -7.74
CA VAL A 75 18.45 -1.08 -6.82
C VAL A 75 19.45 -2.22 -7.04
N VAL A 76 20.70 -1.90 -7.40
CA VAL A 76 21.78 -2.88 -7.62
C VAL A 76 23.02 -2.49 -6.81
N PRO A 77 23.59 -3.38 -5.98
CA PRO A 77 23.08 -4.71 -5.60
C PRO A 77 21.83 -4.64 -4.70
N PRO A 78 20.99 -5.69 -4.65
CA PRO A 78 19.79 -5.71 -3.81
C PRO A 78 20.18 -5.64 -2.32
N PRO A 79 19.66 -4.67 -1.54
CA PRO A 79 19.84 -4.67 -0.08
C PRO A 79 19.05 -5.82 0.55
N VAL A 80 19.64 -6.48 1.54
CA VAL A 80 19.02 -7.61 2.25
C VAL A 80 17.85 -7.16 3.13
N GLY A 81 16.64 -7.57 2.76
CA GLY A 81 15.51 -7.76 3.69
C GLY A 81 14.82 -6.52 4.26
N ALA A 82 14.46 -5.52 3.45
CA ALA A 82 13.58 -4.44 3.90
C ALA A 82 12.14 -4.65 3.38
N PRO A 83 11.12 -4.79 4.25
CA PRO A 83 9.72 -4.74 3.83
C PRO A 83 9.37 -3.37 3.24
N ALA A 84 8.38 -3.32 2.33
CA ALA A 84 7.88 -2.07 1.77
C ALA A 84 7.30 -1.20 2.89
N GLY A 85 7.81 0.03 3.02
CA GLY A 85 7.31 1.01 3.98
C GLY A 85 5.92 1.52 3.63
N ALA A 86 5.15 1.92 4.64
CA ALA A 86 3.87 2.59 4.42
C ALA A 86 4.11 4.02 3.86
N PRO A 87 3.34 4.47 2.85
CA PRO A 87 3.51 5.80 2.27
C PRO A 87 3.14 6.86 3.31
N THR A 88 4.12 7.67 3.73
CA THR A 88 3.90 8.63 4.83
C THR A 88 4.56 9.99 4.56
N HIS A 89 3.71 10.91 4.11
CA HIS A 89 3.78 12.36 4.26
C HIS A 89 4.81 13.15 3.42
N LYS A 90 4.34 14.28 2.85
CA LYS A 90 5.18 15.33 2.26
C LYS A 90 5.66 16.27 3.37
N PHE A 91 6.90 16.76 3.30
CA PHE A 91 7.48 17.65 4.31
C PHE A 91 8.08 18.91 3.67
N LEU A 92 7.92 20.04 4.35
CA LEU A 92 8.68 21.26 4.08
C LEU A 92 9.77 21.42 5.14
N CYS A 93 11.03 21.49 4.70
CA CYS A 93 12.17 21.62 5.61
C CYS A 93 12.71 23.04 5.65
N TYR A 94 12.77 23.59 6.86
CA TYR A 94 13.18 24.95 7.17
C TYR A 94 14.60 24.96 7.71
N LYS A 95 15.35 26.03 7.42
CA LYS A 95 16.66 26.21 8.08
C LYS A 95 16.45 26.53 9.55
N VAL A 96 17.15 25.80 10.41
CA VAL A 96 17.12 26.04 11.85
C VAL A 96 18.52 26.30 12.38
N LYS A 97 18.60 27.14 13.40
CA LYS A 97 19.81 27.32 14.20
C LYS A 97 19.44 27.10 15.66
N CYS A 98 19.93 26.00 16.23
CA CYS A 98 19.85 25.69 17.65
C CYS A 98 21.21 25.89 18.32
N LEU A 99 21.23 25.88 19.66
CA LEU A 99 22.47 25.72 20.41
C LEU A 99 23.14 24.39 20.05
N LYS A 100 24.48 24.37 20.06
CA LYS A 100 25.24 23.17 19.70
C LYS A 100 25.11 22.13 20.81
N THR A 101 24.31 21.11 20.58
CA THR A 101 24.33 19.85 21.33
C THR A 101 25.04 18.81 20.47
N GLN A 102 25.88 17.99 21.11
CA GLN A 102 26.69 16.97 20.43
C GLN A 102 26.31 15.55 20.89
N PRO A 103 25.07 15.10 20.65
CA PRO A 103 24.69 13.72 20.92
C PRO A 103 25.39 12.78 19.95
N THR A 104 25.73 11.60 20.45
CA THR A 104 26.26 10.48 19.67
C THR A 104 25.27 9.33 19.79
N GLY A 105 24.95 8.68 18.68
CA GLY A 105 24.04 7.54 18.66
C GLY A 105 24.33 6.60 17.50
N SER A 106 23.79 5.38 17.57
CA SER A 106 23.81 4.42 16.47
C SER A 106 22.40 4.31 15.89
N VAL A 107 22.26 4.51 14.58
CA VAL A 107 21.00 4.29 13.86
C VAL A 107 21.20 3.16 12.85
N GLN A 108 20.15 2.41 12.58
CA GLN A 108 20.16 1.40 11.52
C GLN A 108 19.23 1.83 10.39
N ASP A 109 19.73 1.70 9.15
CA ASP A 109 18.90 1.75 7.95
C ASP A 109 19.15 0.49 7.11
N GLN A 110 18.52 0.41 5.93
CA GLN A 110 18.69 -0.71 4.99
C GLN A 110 20.11 -0.90 4.46
N PHE A 111 21.02 0.05 4.72
CA PHE A 111 22.42 0.03 4.32
C PHE A 111 23.35 -0.28 5.51
N GLY A 112 22.78 -0.58 6.69
CA GLY A 112 23.49 -1.08 7.86
C GLY A 112 23.42 -0.15 9.07
N THR A 113 24.30 -0.42 10.04
CA THR A 113 24.44 0.40 11.25
C THR A 113 25.36 1.58 11.00
N HIS A 114 24.90 2.78 11.31
CA HIS A 114 25.67 4.02 11.22
C HIS A 114 25.86 4.60 12.62
N ASN A 115 27.12 4.80 13.01
CA ASN A 115 27.47 5.53 14.22
C ASN A 115 27.55 7.02 13.87
N ILE A 116 26.65 7.83 14.42
CA ILE A 116 26.48 9.24 14.06
C ILE A 116 26.86 10.13 15.25
N THR A 117 27.68 11.14 14.99
CA THR A 117 27.89 12.29 15.88
C THR A 117 27.19 13.50 15.28
N VAL A 118 26.15 14.01 15.96
CA VAL A 118 25.45 15.22 15.49
C VAL A 118 26.21 16.45 15.96
N LYS A 119 26.46 17.40 15.05
CA LYS A 119 27.17 18.67 15.39
C LYS A 119 26.21 19.79 15.80
N SER A 120 25.08 19.91 15.09
CA SER A 120 24.05 20.92 15.32
C SER A 120 22.82 20.62 14.47
N THR A 121 21.63 20.99 14.95
CA THR A 121 20.39 20.98 14.16
C THR A 121 20.49 21.99 13.01
N SER A 122 20.38 21.50 11.77
CA SER A 122 20.50 22.31 10.56
C SER A 122 19.15 22.53 9.86
N LEU A 123 18.23 21.57 9.99
CA LEU A 123 16.93 21.56 9.35
C LEU A 123 15.86 21.07 10.33
N LEU A 124 14.66 21.64 10.20
CA LEU A 124 13.42 21.15 10.80
C LEU A 124 12.43 20.89 9.67
N CYS A 125 11.97 19.66 9.53
CA CYS A 125 11.00 19.25 8.52
C CYS A 125 9.61 19.18 9.14
N ALA A 126 8.70 20.03 8.68
CA ALA A 126 7.30 20.05 9.11
C ALA A 126 6.43 19.30 8.09
N PRO A 127 5.50 18.43 8.52
CA PRO A 127 4.61 17.73 7.60
C PRO A 127 3.68 18.73 6.90
N VAL A 128 3.50 18.55 5.60
CA VAL A 128 2.50 19.24 4.78
C VAL A 128 1.17 18.52 5.01
N PRO A 129 0.14 19.22 5.51
CA PRO A 129 -1.19 18.63 5.62
C PRO A 129 -1.64 18.16 4.24
N VAL A 130 -2.09 16.91 4.13
CA VAL A 130 -2.81 16.46 2.95
C VAL A 130 -4.11 17.27 2.91
N PRO A 131 -4.47 17.93 1.78
CA PRO A 131 -5.74 18.66 1.69
C PRO A 131 -6.87 17.67 1.89
N THR A 132 -7.38 17.62 3.12
CA THR A 132 -8.61 16.93 3.47
C THR A 132 -9.72 17.80 2.90
N THR A 133 -10.54 17.26 2.01
CA THR A 133 -11.78 17.90 1.55
C THR A 133 -12.63 18.18 2.79
N THR A 134 -12.48 19.37 3.35
CA THR A 134 -13.13 19.74 4.60
C THR A 134 -14.49 20.30 4.21
N THR A 135 -15.51 19.45 4.20
CA THR A 135 -16.90 19.91 4.20
C THR A 135 -17.09 20.78 5.42
N THR A 136 -17.22 22.09 5.20
CA THR A 136 -17.43 23.07 6.27
C THR A 136 -18.86 22.90 6.78
N THR A 137 -19.05 21.96 7.71
CA THR A 137 -20.30 21.83 8.45
C THR A 137 -20.20 22.76 9.65
N THR A 138 -21.03 23.79 9.68
CA THR A 138 -21.19 24.70 10.82
C THR A 138 -21.48 23.90 12.09
N THR A 139 -20.49 23.81 12.97
CA THR A 139 -20.54 23.06 14.23
C THR A 139 -21.32 23.86 15.26
N SER A 140 -22.50 23.38 15.63
CA SER A 140 -23.18 23.77 16.86
C SER A 140 -22.62 22.89 17.98
N THR A 141 -21.72 23.42 18.80
CA THR A 141 -21.21 22.75 20.00
C THR A 141 -22.35 22.60 21.01
N THR A 142 -23.03 21.46 20.98
CA THR A 142 -23.95 21.07 22.04
C THR A 142 -23.10 20.36 23.10
N GLN A 143 -22.63 21.10 24.09
CA GLN A 143 -21.85 20.53 25.19
C GLN A 143 -22.70 19.49 25.94
N LEU A 144 -22.10 18.32 26.19
CA LEU A 144 -22.47 17.48 27.33
C LEU A 144 -22.24 18.37 28.55
N GLY A 145 -23.31 18.76 29.26
CA GLY A 145 -23.30 19.86 30.23
C GLY A 145 -22.34 19.71 31.43
N SER A 146 -22.64 20.40 32.51
CA SER A 146 -21.84 20.36 33.74
C SER A 146 -21.81 18.95 34.36
N CYS A 147 -20.72 18.59 35.03
CA CYS A 147 -20.65 17.33 35.77
C CYS A 147 -21.77 17.23 36.81
N GLN A 148 -22.35 16.03 36.97
CA GLN A 148 -23.38 15.76 37.96
C GLN A 148 -22.75 15.61 39.37
N ALA A 149 -23.59 15.63 40.40
CA ALA A 149 -23.20 15.59 41.82
C ALA A 149 -22.62 14.22 42.23
N ASN A 150 -21.40 13.92 41.77
CA ASN A 150 -20.53 12.76 42.05
C ASN A 150 -19.40 12.61 41.00
N ASN A 151 -19.04 13.67 40.26
CA ASN A 151 -18.10 13.62 39.14
C ASN A 151 -18.51 12.68 37.98
N GLN A 152 -19.81 12.37 37.85
CA GLN A 152 -20.30 11.57 36.73
C GLN A 152 -20.81 12.44 35.58
N CYS A 153 -20.68 11.88 34.38
CA CYS A 153 -21.23 12.42 33.14
C CYS A 153 -22.15 11.37 32.51
N PRO A 154 -23.23 11.79 31.84
CA PRO A 154 -24.06 10.86 31.07
C PRO A 154 -23.19 10.07 30.09
N GLY A 155 -23.41 8.76 30.01
CA GLY A 155 -22.77 7.95 28.97
C GLY A 155 -23.27 8.38 27.58
N ALA A 156 -22.39 8.34 26.59
CA ALA A 156 -22.72 8.57 25.19
C ALA A 156 -22.45 7.28 24.37
N PRO A 157 -23.11 7.06 23.24
CA PRO A 157 -22.89 5.88 22.40
C PRO A 157 -21.40 5.65 22.10
N ASN A 158 -20.95 4.40 22.27
CA ASN A 158 -19.55 3.98 22.05
C ASN A 158 -18.50 4.79 22.82
N ALA A 159 -18.86 5.41 23.95
CA ALA A 159 -17.97 6.25 24.71
C ALA A 159 -18.19 6.14 26.22
N ILE A 160 -17.16 6.50 26.97
CA ILE A 160 -17.17 6.64 28.42
C ILE A 160 -17.19 8.14 28.74
N GLY A 161 -18.15 8.59 29.54
CA GLY A 161 -18.20 9.97 30.03
C GLY A 161 -17.14 10.23 31.11
N LEU A 162 -16.43 11.36 31.00
CA LEU A 162 -15.38 11.78 31.93
C LEU A 162 -15.67 13.21 32.42
N CYS A 163 -15.49 13.45 33.71
CA CYS A 163 -15.56 14.79 34.27
C CYS A 163 -14.15 15.39 34.35
N GLN A 164 -13.83 16.38 33.51
CA GLN A 164 -12.58 17.14 33.58
C GLN A 164 -12.88 18.63 33.76
N GLY A 165 -12.31 19.23 34.81
CA GLY A 165 -12.45 20.67 35.07
C GLY A 165 -13.90 21.15 35.27
N GLY A 166 -14.80 20.27 35.75
CA GLY A 166 -16.22 20.58 35.95
C GLY A 166 -17.09 20.48 34.68
N MET A 167 -16.49 20.12 33.54
CA MET A 167 -17.18 19.90 32.27
C MET A 167 -17.17 18.41 31.89
N CYS A 168 -18.23 17.97 31.24
CA CYS A 168 -18.31 16.61 30.71
C CYS A 168 -17.61 16.47 29.35
N THR A 169 -16.64 15.57 29.31
CA THR A 169 -15.96 15.11 28.10
C THR A 169 -16.26 13.64 27.87
N ILE A 170 -15.90 13.11 26.71
CA ILE A 170 -16.03 11.68 26.40
C ILE A 170 -14.67 11.08 26.04
N SER A 171 -14.49 9.80 26.34
CA SER A 171 -13.40 8.97 25.81
C SER A 171 -14.02 7.84 25.00
N CYS A 172 -13.63 7.73 23.73
CA CYS A 172 -14.18 6.69 22.86
C CYS A 172 -13.74 5.29 23.30
N ASN A 173 -14.65 4.33 23.12
CA ASN A 173 -14.32 2.92 23.19
C ASN A 173 -13.32 2.58 22.07
N SER A 174 -12.54 1.52 22.27
CA SER A 174 -11.57 1.06 21.27
C SER A 174 -12.24 0.86 19.90
N GLY A 175 -11.64 1.44 18.87
CA GLY A 175 -12.12 1.33 17.50
C GLY A 175 -13.30 2.23 17.13
N PHE A 176 -13.64 3.20 17.97
CA PHE A 176 -14.58 4.27 17.65
C PHE A 176 -13.91 5.63 17.78
N ALA A 177 -14.41 6.60 17.04
CA ALA A 177 -13.95 7.98 17.09
C ALA A 177 -15.13 8.94 17.03
N ASN A 178 -14.96 10.08 17.70
CA ASN A 178 -15.84 11.23 17.60
C ASN A 178 -15.33 12.13 16.47
N CYS A 179 -15.92 12.02 15.28
CA CYS A 179 -15.42 12.69 14.08
C CYS A 179 -16.10 14.03 13.82
N ASN A 180 -17.27 14.25 14.39
CA ASN A 180 -17.98 15.53 14.34
C ASN A 180 -17.66 16.45 15.53
N ALA A 181 -16.84 15.98 16.48
CA ALA A 181 -16.48 16.66 17.73
C ALA A 181 -17.69 17.00 18.63
N ASN A 182 -18.80 16.29 18.49
CA ASN A 182 -19.99 16.47 19.30
C ASN A 182 -19.98 15.46 20.45
N ASN A 183 -19.82 15.93 21.69
CA ASN A 183 -19.79 15.00 22.83
C ASN A 183 -21.17 14.40 23.13
N ALA A 184 -22.26 14.99 22.61
CA ALA A 184 -23.62 14.59 22.92
C ALA A 184 -24.09 13.33 22.17
N ASP A 185 -23.57 13.07 20.97
CA ASP A 185 -23.91 11.88 20.16
C ASP A 185 -22.85 10.76 20.27
N GLY A 186 -21.72 11.04 20.93
CA GLY A 186 -20.76 10.03 21.36
C GLY A 186 -19.62 9.82 20.37
N CYS A 187 -19.22 8.57 20.17
CA CYS A 187 -18.22 8.19 19.17
C CYS A 187 -18.91 7.44 18.04
N GLU A 188 -19.42 8.21 17.10
CA GLU A 188 -20.38 7.83 16.06
C GLU A 188 -19.74 7.05 14.91
N VAL A 189 -18.42 7.12 14.77
CA VAL A 189 -17.70 6.49 13.66
C VAL A 189 -16.88 5.30 14.14
N SER A 190 -17.14 4.13 13.55
CA SER A 190 -16.23 2.99 13.67
C SER A 190 -14.97 3.22 12.83
N THR A 191 -13.81 3.09 13.45
CA THR A 191 -12.51 3.17 12.77
C THR A 191 -11.96 1.80 12.38
N GLN A 192 -12.65 0.71 12.73
CA GLN A 192 -12.17 -0.65 12.49
C GLN A 192 -12.63 -1.27 11.18
N ASN A 193 -13.81 -0.86 10.70
CA ASN A 193 -14.48 -1.50 9.57
C ASN A 193 -15.17 -0.51 8.61
N ASN A 194 -14.94 0.79 8.77
CA ASN A 194 -15.45 1.81 7.87
C ASN A 194 -14.33 2.22 6.90
N ALA A 195 -14.47 1.87 5.62
CA ALA A 195 -13.51 2.24 4.58
C ALA A 195 -13.33 3.75 4.41
N SER A 196 -14.28 4.57 4.85
CA SER A 196 -14.17 6.03 4.82
C SER A 196 -13.50 6.63 6.06
N ASN A 197 -13.27 5.85 7.11
CA ASN A 197 -12.70 6.29 8.39
C ASN A 197 -11.75 5.23 8.99
N CYS A 198 -11.01 4.53 8.15
CA CYS A 198 -10.24 3.36 8.55
C CYS A 198 -8.99 3.77 9.33
N GLY A 199 -8.93 3.39 10.60
CA GLY A 199 -7.88 3.83 11.54
C GLY A 199 -8.06 5.24 12.10
N GLY A 200 -9.08 6.00 11.66
CA GLY A 200 -9.32 7.35 12.15
C GLY A 200 -10.32 8.15 11.32
N CYS A 201 -10.79 9.26 11.89
CA CYS A 201 -11.72 10.17 11.22
C CYS A 201 -11.16 10.70 9.90
N GLY A 202 -11.93 10.54 8.82
CA GLY A 202 -11.55 11.00 7.48
C GLY A 202 -10.39 10.24 6.84
N LEU A 203 -9.88 9.17 7.46
CA LEU A 203 -8.88 8.29 6.85
C LEU A 203 -9.56 7.34 5.86
N MET A 204 -9.83 7.84 4.67
CA MET A 204 -10.41 7.04 3.59
C MET A 204 -9.38 6.09 3.00
N CYS A 205 -9.77 4.83 2.82
CA CYS A 205 -8.96 3.86 2.13
C CYS A 205 -8.85 4.18 0.63
N PRO A 206 -7.66 3.96 0.03
CA PRO A 206 -7.45 4.25 -1.38
C PRO A 206 -8.32 3.35 -2.27
N THR A 207 -8.67 3.87 -3.45
CA THR A 207 -9.47 3.15 -4.46
C THR A 207 -8.67 2.96 -5.76
N PRO A 208 -7.69 2.04 -5.77
CA PRO A 208 -6.91 1.75 -6.95
C PRO A 208 -7.74 1.02 -8.04
N PRO A 209 -7.24 0.94 -9.28
CA PRO A 209 -7.99 0.39 -10.42
C PRO A 209 -8.60 -1.00 -10.16
N ASN A 210 -9.79 -1.22 -10.71
CA ASN A 210 -10.52 -2.49 -10.66
C ASN A 210 -10.76 -3.04 -9.24
N SER A 211 -10.82 -2.17 -8.23
CA SER A 211 -10.97 -2.58 -6.83
C SER A 211 -11.96 -1.70 -6.07
N THR A 212 -12.48 -2.24 -4.97
CA THR A 212 -13.28 -1.52 -3.98
C THR A 212 -12.53 -1.48 -2.65
N PRO A 213 -12.50 -0.33 -1.96
CA PRO A 213 -11.77 -0.20 -0.70
C PRO A 213 -12.43 -1.02 0.41
N THR A 214 -11.62 -1.67 1.24
CA THR A 214 -12.08 -2.39 2.43
C THR A 214 -11.36 -1.89 3.66
N CYS A 215 -11.99 -2.04 4.83
CA CYS A 215 -11.37 -1.74 6.12
C CYS A 215 -11.58 -2.92 7.05
N SER A 216 -10.49 -3.43 7.60
CA SER A 216 -10.52 -4.50 8.61
C SER A 216 -9.45 -4.23 9.64
N MET A 217 -9.81 -4.31 10.92
CA MET A 217 -8.90 -4.06 12.05
C MET A 217 -8.14 -2.73 11.91
N ALA A 218 -8.84 -1.67 11.47
CA ALA A 218 -8.27 -0.34 11.26
C ALA A 218 -7.16 -0.27 10.18
N MET A 219 -7.07 -1.28 9.32
CA MET A 219 -6.15 -1.31 8.18
C MET A 219 -6.93 -1.31 6.86
N CYS A 220 -6.45 -0.49 5.92
CA CYS A 220 -7.00 -0.46 4.57
C CYS A 220 -6.58 -1.69 3.78
N GLY A 221 -7.57 -2.30 3.13
CA GLY A 221 -7.39 -3.31 2.12
C GLY A 221 -8.17 -2.95 0.86
N ILE A 222 -8.17 -3.88 -0.08
CA ILE A 222 -9.00 -3.81 -1.29
C ILE A 222 -9.74 -5.14 -1.48
N ALA A 223 -10.83 -5.10 -2.21
CA ALA A 223 -11.46 -6.27 -2.80
C ALA A 223 -11.54 -6.06 -4.32
N CYS A 224 -11.19 -7.07 -5.10
CA CYS A 224 -11.22 -6.95 -6.55
C CYS A 224 -12.64 -6.92 -7.09
N THR A 225 -12.88 -6.01 -8.03
CA THR A 225 -14.11 -5.98 -8.81
C THR A 225 -14.05 -7.12 -9.82
N SER A 226 -15.06 -7.99 -9.84
CA SER A 226 -15.13 -9.09 -10.79
C SER A 226 -15.04 -8.55 -12.24
N PRO A 227 -14.26 -9.17 -13.14
CA PRO A 227 -13.52 -10.44 -12.98
C PRO A 227 -12.06 -10.31 -12.53
N PHE A 228 -11.60 -9.12 -12.13
CA PHE A 228 -10.18 -8.85 -11.93
C PHE A 228 -9.58 -9.56 -10.71
N LEU A 229 -8.28 -9.83 -10.78
CA LEU A 229 -7.48 -10.44 -9.72
C LEU A 229 -6.26 -9.55 -9.40
N ASN A 230 -5.89 -9.52 -8.13
CA ASN A 230 -4.62 -8.98 -7.67
C ASN A 230 -3.60 -10.12 -7.64
N CYS A 231 -2.75 -10.19 -8.67
CA CYS A 231 -1.83 -11.31 -8.84
C CYS A 231 -0.45 -11.09 -8.23
N ASP A 232 -0.09 -9.84 -7.91
CA ASP A 232 1.18 -9.51 -7.25
C ASP A 232 1.05 -9.33 -5.73
N GLY A 233 -0.19 -9.33 -5.21
CA GLY A 233 -0.52 -9.18 -3.80
C GLY A 233 -0.39 -7.74 -3.31
N MET A 234 -0.18 -6.76 -4.18
CA MET A 234 0.02 -5.37 -3.80
C MET A 234 -1.32 -4.62 -3.86
N ASN A 235 -1.82 -4.19 -2.71
CA ASN A 235 -3.09 -3.45 -2.67
C ASN A 235 -2.99 -2.06 -3.33
N GLY A 236 -1.78 -1.53 -3.51
CA GLY A 236 -1.56 -0.14 -3.96
C GLY A 236 -1.79 0.10 -5.45
N ASN A 237 -1.63 -0.92 -6.30
CA ASN A 237 -1.84 -0.87 -7.75
C ASN A 237 -3.17 -1.50 -8.19
N GLY A 238 -3.88 -2.18 -7.28
CA GLY A 238 -5.26 -2.59 -7.47
C GLY A 238 -5.41 -4.06 -7.80
N CYS A 239 -6.21 -4.34 -8.84
CA CYS A 239 -6.41 -5.68 -9.37
C CYS A 239 -6.12 -5.65 -10.87
N GLU A 240 -4.90 -6.07 -11.22
CA GLU A 240 -4.23 -5.77 -12.48
C GLU A 240 -4.65 -6.72 -13.60
N VAL A 241 -5.10 -7.91 -13.23
CA VAL A 241 -5.25 -9.03 -14.16
C VAL A 241 -6.71 -9.33 -14.43
N ASN A 242 -7.10 -9.37 -15.69
CA ASN A 242 -8.37 -9.97 -16.11
C ASN A 242 -8.13 -11.41 -16.58
N PRO A 243 -8.45 -12.43 -15.75
CA PRO A 243 -8.16 -13.82 -16.05
C PRO A 243 -9.05 -14.40 -17.15
N THR A 244 -10.05 -13.66 -17.62
CA THR A 244 -10.97 -14.15 -18.67
C THR A 244 -10.43 -13.94 -20.08
N SER A 245 -9.41 -13.08 -20.23
CA SER A 245 -8.87 -12.65 -21.53
C SER A 245 -7.35 -12.56 -21.57
N ASP A 246 -6.66 -12.65 -20.43
CA ASP A 246 -5.21 -12.61 -20.38
C ASP A 246 -4.60 -14.01 -20.54
N ALA A 247 -3.93 -14.25 -21.68
CA ALA A 247 -3.25 -15.50 -21.98
C ALA A 247 -2.10 -15.83 -21.02
N SER A 248 -1.58 -14.86 -20.26
CA SER A 248 -0.54 -15.09 -19.25
C SER A 248 -1.11 -15.41 -17.86
N ASN A 249 -2.42 -15.25 -17.65
CA ASN A 249 -3.10 -15.43 -16.36
C ASN A 249 -4.51 -16.03 -16.55
N CYS A 250 -4.65 -16.96 -17.48
CA CYS A 250 -5.95 -17.42 -17.94
C CYS A 250 -6.62 -18.33 -16.91
N GLY A 251 -7.76 -17.88 -16.38
CA GLY A 251 -8.50 -18.56 -15.29
C GLY A 251 -7.96 -18.30 -13.89
N SER A 252 -6.66 -18.06 -13.74
CA SER A 252 -6.06 -17.68 -12.46
C SER A 252 -4.68 -17.03 -12.64
N CYS A 253 -4.21 -16.34 -11.60
CA CYS A 253 -2.87 -15.74 -11.58
C CYS A 253 -1.78 -16.76 -11.91
N GLY A 254 -0.92 -16.41 -12.87
CA GLY A 254 0.21 -17.24 -13.29
C GLY A 254 -0.15 -18.42 -14.19
N THR A 255 -1.43 -18.61 -14.55
CA THR A 255 -1.83 -19.66 -15.51
C THR A 255 -1.56 -19.19 -16.93
N VAL A 256 -0.34 -19.45 -17.40
CA VAL A 256 0.09 -19.12 -18.75
C VAL A 256 -0.43 -20.17 -19.74
N CYS A 257 -1.10 -19.73 -20.79
CA CYS A 257 -1.58 -20.61 -21.85
C CYS A 257 -0.42 -21.17 -22.69
N PRO A 258 -0.48 -22.46 -23.08
CA PRO A 258 0.58 -23.08 -23.84
C PRO A 258 0.74 -22.43 -25.21
N THR A 259 1.97 -22.48 -25.73
CA THR A 259 2.31 -22.01 -27.09
C THR A 259 2.81 -23.14 -27.97
N PRO A 260 1.92 -24.02 -28.47
CA PRO A 260 2.29 -25.07 -29.41
C PRO A 260 2.82 -24.52 -30.75
N PRO A 261 3.48 -25.35 -31.58
CA PRO A 261 3.98 -24.98 -32.89
C PRO A 261 2.95 -24.27 -33.79
N ASN A 262 3.41 -23.27 -34.54
CA ASN A 262 2.63 -22.51 -35.53
C ASN A 262 1.36 -21.84 -34.97
N SER A 263 1.33 -21.54 -33.67
CA SER A 263 0.16 -20.96 -33.01
C SER A 263 0.53 -19.82 -32.07
N THR A 264 -0.47 -19.04 -31.68
CA THR A 264 -0.39 -18.01 -30.64
C THR A 264 -1.39 -18.35 -29.53
N PRO A 265 -1.02 -18.20 -28.25
CA PRO A 265 -1.91 -18.53 -27.14
C PRO A 265 -3.06 -17.52 -27.09
N THR A 266 -4.25 -18.01 -26.76
CA THR A 266 -5.44 -17.17 -26.54
C THR A 266 -6.08 -17.53 -25.20
N CYS A 267 -6.75 -16.56 -24.59
CA CYS A 267 -7.58 -16.79 -23.42
C CYS A 267 -8.98 -16.26 -23.69
N SER A 268 -9.98 -17.10 -23.51
CA SER A 268 -11.39 -16.75 -23.66
C SER A 268 -12.19 -17.45 -22.57
N MET A 269 -13.03 -16.68 -21.88
CA MET A 269 -13.87 -17.22 -20.79
C MET A 269 -13.05 -18.01 -19.75
N ALA A 270 -11.85 -17.52 -19.44
CA ALA A 270 -10.93 -18.17 -18.50
C ALA A 270 -10.45 -19.57 -18.92
N MET A 271 -10.51 -19.89 -20.21
CA MET A 271 -9.97 -21.13 -20.79
C MET A 271 -8.91 -20.82 -21.85
N CYS A 272 -7.82 -21.58 -21.81
CA CYS A 272 -6.76 -21.48 -22.80
C CYS A 272 -7.21 -22.08 -24.13
N GLY A 273 -6.94 -21.35 -25.21
CA GLY A 273 -7.03 -21.82 -26.59
C GLY A 273 -5.81 -21.40 -27.38
N ILE A 274 -5.85 -21.65 -28.69
CA ILE A 274 -4.81 -21.20 -29.62
C ILE A 274 -5.45 -20.52 -30.83
N ALA A 275 -4.71 -19.59 -31.45
CA ALA A 275 -5.00 -19.07 -32.77
C ALA A 275 -3.83 -19.41 -33.70
N CYS A 276 -4.14 -19.98 -34.87
CA CYS A 276 -3.10 -20.37 -35.82
C CYS A 276 -2.40 -19.17 -36.44
N THR A 277 -1.07 -19.25 -36.50
CA THR A 277 -0.27 -18.29 -37.25
C THR A 277 -0.42 -18.60 -38.74
N SER A 278 -0.82 -17.61 -39.53
CA SER A 278 -0.96 -17.78 -40.98
C SER A 278 0.35 -18.29 -41.61
N PRO A 279 0.31 -19.26 -42.53
CA PRO A 279 -0.86 -19.86 -43.18
C PRO A 279 -1.41 -21.12 -42.51
N PHE A 280 -0.92 -21.51 -41.33
CA PHE A 280 -1.19 -22.82 -40.75
C PHE A 280 -2.64 -23.00 -40.30
N LEU A 281 -3.10 -24.24 -40.30
CA LEU A 281 -4.43 -24.68 -39.85
C LEU A 281 -4.30 -25.78 -38.79
N ASN A 282 -5.20 -25.76 -37.81
CA ASN A 282 -5.41 -26.86 -36.87
C ASN A 282 -6.56 -27.73 -37.41
N CYS A 283 -6.22 -28.80 -38.13
CA CYS A 283 -7.20 -29.64 -38.82
C CYS A 283 -7.74 -30.80 -37.97
N ASP A 284 -7.06 -31.17 -36.88
CA ASP A 284 -7.52 -32.19 -35.94
C ASP A 284 -8.25 -31.60 -34.71
N VAL A 285 -8.31 -30.26 -34.62
CA VAL A 285 -8.94 -29.48 -33.55
C VAL A 285 -8.28 -29.73 -32.19
N ASN A 286 -7.03 -30.22 -32.20
CA ASN A 286 -6.29 -30.48 -30.99
C ASN A 286 -5.38 -29.28 -30.68
N ASN A 287 -5.72 -28.54 -29.62
CA ASN A 287 -4.96 -27.36 -29.22
C ASN A 287 -3.61 -27.69 -28.58
N VAL A 288 -3.26 -28.98 -28.38
CA VAL A 288 -2.04 -29.40 -27.69
C VAL A 288 -0.85 -29.50 -28.65
N ASN A 289 -1.08 -29.96 -29.88
CA ASN A 289 -0.07 -30.12 -30.94
C ASN A 289 0.06 -28.89 -31.86
N GLY A 290 -0.90 -27.96 -31.82
CA GLY A 290 -0.79 -26.66 -32.44
C GLY A 290 -1.57 -26.52 -33.74
N CYS A 291 -0.91 -25.99 -34.77
CA CYS A 291 -1.48 -25.85 -36.11
C CYS A 291 -0.56 -26.57 -37.08
N GLU A 292 -0.89 -27.82 -37.36
CA GLU A 292 0.00 -28.83 -37.92
C GLU A 292 0.07 -28.74 -39.45
N VAL A 293 -0.95 -28.17 -40.07
CA VAL A 293 -1.15 -28.23 -41.51
C VAL A 293 -0.79 -26.91 -42.16
N ASN A 294 0.10 -26.94 -43.13
CA ASN A 294 0.30 -25.83 -44.07
C ASN A 294 -0.53 -26.09 -45.34
N PRO A 295 -1.68 -25.43 -45.52
CA PRO A 295 -2.59 -25.71 -46.63
C PRO A 295 -2.04 -25.22 -47.97
N THR A 296 -0.89 -24.52 -48.01
CA THR A 296 -0.33 -23.99 -49.25
C THR A 296 0.45 -25.02 -50.06
N ASN A 297 0.87 -26.12 -49.42
CA ASN A 297 1.73 -27.14 -49.98
C ASN A 297 1.45 -28.55 -49.45
N ASP A 298 0.32 -28.75 -48.76
CA ASP A 298 -0.12 -30.07 -48.29
C ASP A 298 -1.16 -30.64 -49.26
N ASN A 299 -0.78 -31.71 -49.95
CA ASN A 299 -1.62 -32.43 -50.88
C ASN A 299 -2.90 -33.02 -50.28
N MET A 300 -2.92 -33.25 -48.96
CA MET A 300 -4.06 -33.79 -48.24
C MET A 300 -4.95 -32.70 -47.62
N ASN A 301 -4.52 -31.44 -47.64
CA ASN A 301 -5.20 -30.30 -47.01
C ASN A 301 -5.06 -29.02 -47.85
N CYS A 302 -5.14 -29.12 -49.17
CA CYS A 302 -4.80 -28.05 -50.09
C CYS A 302 -5.84 -26.92 -50.06
N GLY A 303 -5.44 -25.74 -49.61
CA GLY A 303 -6.31 -24.57 -49.44
C GLY A 303 -7.20 -24.61 -48.19
N SER A 304 -7.56 -25.79 -47.69
CA SER A 304 -8.26 -25.98 -46.40
C SER A 304 -8.15 -27.43 -45.90
N CYS A 305 -8.48 -27.64 -44.62
CA CYS A 305 -8.46 -28.97 -44.00
C CYS A 305 -9.30 -29.99 -44.77
N GLY A 306 -8.70 -31.15 -45.07
CA GLY A 306 -9.37 -32.27 -45.75
C GLY A 306 -9.56 -32.12 -47.27
N VAL A 307 -9.08 -31.04 -47.88
CA VAL A 307 -9.10 -30.91 -49.35
C VAL A 307 -7.93 -31.68 -49.95
N VAL A 308 -8.22 -32.88 -50.44
CA VAL A 308 -7.22 -33.75 -51.08
C VAL A 308 -7.17 -33.48 -52.58
N CYS A 309 -5.97 -33.26 -53.12
CA CYS A 309 -5.78 -33.16 -54.57
C CYS A 309 -5.94 -34.53 -55.24
N GLY A 310 -6.78 -34.61 -56.27
CA GLY A 310 -6.95 -35.82 -57.09
C GLY A 310 -5.97 -35.89 -58.27
N GLY A 311 -5.85 -37.06 -58.90
CA GLY A 311 -5.03 -37.27 -60.10
C GLY A 311 -3.85 -38.24 -59.91
N GLY A 312 -3.13 -38.56 -60.99
CA GLY A 312 -1.97 -39.48 -60.96
C GLY A 312 -0.72 -38.90 -60.30
N THR A 313 -0.62 -37.57 -60.22
CA THR A 313 0.43 -36.82 -59.53
C THR A 313 -0.23 -35.62 -58.84
N PRO A 314 -0.89 -35.81 -57.68
CA PRO A 314 -1.50 -34.70 -56.98
C PRO A 314 -0.42 -33.66 -56.63
N ASN A 315 -0.73 -32.37 -56.80
CA ASN A 315 0.18 -31.30 -56.39
C ASN A 315 -0.61 -30.14 -55.79
N CYS A 316 -0.24 -29.72 -54.58
CA CYS A 316 -0.79 -28.52 -53.95
C CYS A 316 0.18 -27.36 -54.10
N VAL A 317 -0.25 -26.31 -54.81
CA VAL A 317 0.57 -25.11 -55.04
C VAL A 317 -0.20 -23.87 -54.63
N SER A 318 0.31 -23.14 -53.64
CA SER A 318 -0.31 -21.93 -53.10
C SER A 318 -1.78 -22.13 -52.68
N GLY A 319 -2.11 -23.34 -52.19
CA GLY A 319 -3.46 -23.69 -51.75
C GLY A 319 -4.45 -24.06 -52.85
N THR A 320 -3.96 -24.33 -54.07
CA THR A 320 -4.76 -24.80 -55.20
C THR A 320 -4.22 -26.13 -55.74
N CYS A 321 -5.10 -27.10 -55.99
CA CYS A 321 -4.73 -28.36 -56.62
C CYS A 321 -4.43 -28.18 -58.12
N GLN A 322 -3.35 -28.78 -58.59
CA GLN A 322 -2.90 -28.78 -59.99
C GLN A 322 -2.73 -30.20 -60.53
#